data_AF-A0A1H1FKU0-F1
#
_entry.id   AF-A0A1H1FKU0-F1
#
_cell.length_a   1.000
_cell.length_b   1.000
_cell.length_c   1.000
_cell.angle_alpha   90.00
_cell.angle_beta   90.00
_cell.angle_gamma   90.00
#
_symmetry.space_group_name_H-M   'P 1'
#
loop_
_entity.id
_entity.type
_entity.pdbx_description
1 polymer ?
#
loop_
_entity_poly.entity_id
_entity_poly.type
_entity_poly.pdbx_seq_one_letter_code
_entity_poly.pdbx_strand_id
1 'polypeptide(L)'
;MSDSQPETPDADAIPAESVIHGVDDAPSALEQALQALQGGPAQSLADPGITLLTPAQLDLLYVGARMQADHCQDGLLLLLDLMHGAQVGGAMPDGALMQRFVAQLHTLCRDQQRWHALADNAAYYRDNARVAGRIASWVRVQPAAEAPAG
;
A
#
# COMPACT_ATOMS: atom_id res chain seq x y z
N MET A 1 -34.99 22.98 58.58
CA MET A 1 -33.72 22.43 59.10
C MET A 1 -33.82 20.91 59.03
N SER A 2 -32.75 20.29 58.52
CA SER A 2 -32.47 18.83 58.45
C SER A 2 -33.37 18.05 57.48
N ASP A 3 -32.87 17.47 56.39
CA ASP A 3 -31.79 16.47 56.15
C ASP A 3 -32.48 15.18 55.74
N SER A 4 -32.16 14.69 54.55
CA SER A 4 -32.12 13.25 54.21
C SER A 4 -31.59 13.09 52.78
N GLN A 5 -30.31 12.77 52.70
CA GLN A 5 -29.71 11.99 51.62
C GLN A 5 -29.87 10.50 51.97
N PRO A 6 -29.96 9.63 50.96
CA PRO A 6 -29.04 8.47 50.91
C PRO A 6 -28.48 8.26 49.49
N GLU A 7 -27.17 8.24 49.31
CA GLU A 7 -26.31 7.04 49.21
C GLU A 7 -26.36 6.34 47.83
N THR A 8 -25.30 6.56 47.04
CA THR A 8 -24.74 5.63 46.05
C THR A 8 -24.06 4.46 46.78
N PRO A 9 -24.04 3.21 46.28
CA PRO A 9 -23.13 2.78 45.18
C PRO A 9 -23.80 1.68 44.31
N ASP A 10 -23.25 1.00 43.30
CA ASP A 10 -21.90 0.75 42.80
C ASP A 10 -22.04 0.15 41.38
N ALA A 11 -20.91 0.11 40.66
CA ALA A 11 -20.54 -0.94 39.71
C ALA A 11 -21.46 -1.24 38.50
N ASP A 12 -21.24 -0.51 37.41
CA ASP A 12 -20.77 -1.16 36.18
C ASP A 12 -19.95 -0.15 35.35
N ALA A 13 -18.86 0.29 35.96
CA ALA A 13 -17.72 0.79 35.20
C ALA A 13 -17.14 -0.42 34.48
N ILE A 14 -17.48 -0.59 33.19
CA ILE A 14 -16.77 -1.52 32.32
C ILE A 14 -15.36 -0.95 32.10
N PRO A 15 -14.28 -1.59 32.61
CA PRO A 15 -12.92 -1.26 32.23
C PRO A 15 -12.47 -2.17 31.08
N ALA A 16 -11.64 -1.62 30.20
CA ALA A 16 -10.88 -2.37 29.17
C ALA A 16 -11.78 -3.00 28.08
N GLU A 17 -11.50 -3.02 26.79
CA GLU A 17 -10.34 -2.85 25.93
C GLU A 17 -11.00 -2.74 24.54
N SER A 18 -10.63 -1.85 23.65
CA SER A 18 -9.47 -2.07 22.81
C SER A 18 -9.23 -0.77 22.08
N VAL A 19 -8.38 0.07 22.67
CA VAL A 19 -7.51 0.92 21.85
C VAL A 19 -6.87 -0.05 20.86
N ILE A 20 -7.25 0.01 19.59
CA ILE A 20 -6.54 -0.70 18.53
C ILE A 20 -5.17 -0.03 18.47
N HIS A 21 -4.27 -0.50 19.32
CA HIS A 21 -2.88 -0.12 19.31
C HIS A 21 -2.17 -1.14 18.42
N GLY A 22 -1.59 -0.65 17.33
CA GLY A 22 -0.68 -1.43 16.50
C GLY A 22 -1.26 -1.84 15.15
N VAL A 23 -1.59 -0.87 14.31
CA VAL A 23 -0.88 -0.89 13.02
C VAL A 23 0.28 0.06 13.26
N ASP A 24 1.49 -0.46 13.32
CA ASP A 24 2.69 0.37 13.29
C ASP A 24 2.52 1.35 12.13
N ASP A 25 2.32 2.64 12.46
CA ASP A 25 2.30 3.75 11.50
C ASP A 25 3.73 4.04 10.99
N ALA A 26 4.68 3.17 11.37
CA ALA A 26 5.98 3.11 10.76
C ALA A 26 5.77 2.70 9.30
N PRO A 27 6.27 3.49 8.34
CA PRO A 27 6.16 3.13 6.94
C PRO A 27 6.75 1.73 6.79
N SER A 28 5.96 0.82 6.22
CA SER A 28 6.39 -0.53 5.90
C SER A 28 7.73 -0.47 5.17
N ALA A 29 8.56 -1.51 5.27
CA ALA A 29 9.84 -1.55 4.54
C ALA A 29 9.66 -1.27 3.03
N LEU A 30 8.47 -1.60 2.51
CA LEU A 30 8.02 -1.28 1.17
C LEU A 30 7.73 0.23 0.99
N GLU A 31 7.00 0.89 1.89
CA GLU A 31 6.77 2.34 1.84
C GLU A 31 8.06 3.15 1.97
N GLN A 32 9.00 2.70 2.80
CA GLN A 32 10.33 3.31 2.89
C GLN A 32 11.10 3.15 1.59
N ALA A 33 11.06 1.96 0.98
CA ALA A 33 11.66 1.72 -0.33
C ALA A 33 10.99 2.55 -1.45
N LEU A 34 9.67 2.70 -1.41
CA LEU A 34 8.91 3.50 -2.37
C LEU A 34 9.16 4.99 -2.20
N GLN A 35 9.24 5.51 -0.98
CA GLN A 35 9.63 6.90 -0.72
C GLN A 35 11.04 7.18 -1.23
N ALA A 36 11.98 6.23 -1.05
CA ALA A 36 13.32 6.33 -1.62
C ALA A 36 13.31 6.30 -3.17
N LEU A 37 12.37 5.58 -3.78
CA LEU A 37 12.20 5.48 -5.24
C LEU A 37 11.43 6.66 -5.87
N GLN A 38 10.59 7.35 -5.10
CA GLN A 38 9.71 8.44 -5.55
C GLN A 38 10.35 9.84 -5.44
N GLY A 39 11.65 9.94 -5.17
CA GLY A 39 12.40 11.19 -4.91
C GLY A 39 12.51 12.20 -6.06
N GLY A 40 11.41 12.57 -6.71
CA GLY A 40 11.33 13.71 -7.63
C GLY A 40 10.06 13.72 -8.51
N PRO A 41 9.50 14.91 -8.82
CA PRO A 41 8.31 15.04 -9.67
C PRO A 41 8.71 14.95 -11.14
N ALA A 42 9.07 13.76 -11.61
CA ALA A 42 9.18 13.51 -13.04
C ALA A 42 8.88 12.04 -13.34
N GLN A 43 7.89 11.87 -14.20
CA GLN A 43 7.39 10.65 -14.79
C GLN A 43 8.44 9.53 -15.00
N SER A 44 8.05 8.33 -14.54
CA SER A 44 8.20 7.10 -15.32
C SER A 44 9.62 6.57 -15.57
N LEU A 45 10.47 6.55 -14.55
CA LEU A 45 11.62 5.62 -14.51
C LEU A 45 11.74 4.98 -13.12
N ALA A 46 10.69 4.30 -12.66
CA ALA A 46 10.76 3.48 -11.43
C ALA A 46 11.71 2.27 -11.61
N ASP A 47 11.77 1.70 -12.82
CA ASP A 47 12.54 0.46 -13.08
C ASP A 47 14.07 0.66 -13.09
N PRO A 48 14.64 1.78 -13.59
CA PRO A 48 16.08 2.01 -13.46
C PRO A 48 16.49 2.36 -12.03
N GLY A 49 15.64 3.03 -11.26
CA GLY A 49 15.95 3.44 -9.88
C GLY A 49 16.25 2.26 -8.96
N ILE A 50 15.49 1.17 -9.09
CA ILE A 50 15.70 -0.04 -8.28
C ILE A 50 17.02 -0.76 -8.60
N THR A 51 17.65 -0.51 -9.75
CA THR A 51 18.96 -1.09 -10.09
C THR A 51 20.11 -0.58 -9.21
N LEU A 52 19.87 0.50 -8.47
CA LEU A 52 20.82 1.04 -7.49
C LEU A 52 20.82 0.27 -6.17
N LEU A 53 19.79 -0.56 -5.93
CA LEU A 53 19.62 -1.31 -4.70
C LEU A 53 20.60 -2.49 -4.63
N THR A 54 20.98 -2.85 -3.41
CA THR A 54 21.75 -4.07 -3.13
C THR A 54 20.89 -5.31 -3.34
N PRO A 55 21.48 -6.51 -3.57
CA PRO A 55 20.71 -7.74 -3.72
C PRO A 55 19.75 -8.02 -2.56
N ALA A 56 20.16 -7.77 -1.31
CA ALA A 56 19.30 -7.94 -0.14
C ALA A 56 18.10 -6.97 -0.14
N GLN A 57 18.29 -5.74 -0.61
CA GLN A 57 17.20 -4.78 -0.76
C GLN A 57 16.25 -5.17 -1.90
N LEU A 58 16.77 -5.74 -2.99
CA LEU A 58 15.95 -6.29 -4.07
C LEU A 58 15.12 -7.50 -3.61
N ASP A 59 15.66 -8.36 -2.75
CA ASP A 59 14.90 -9.46 -2.15
C ASP A 59 13.76 -8.95 -1.26
N LEU A 60 14.03 -7.95 -0.42
CA LEU A 60 13.00 -7.32 0.41
C LEU A 60 11.91 -6.66 -0.45
N LEU A 61 12.31 -5.96 -1.52
CA LEU A 61 11.39 -5.34 -2.46
C LEU A 61 10.53 -6.38 -3.18
N TYR A 62 11.12 -7.50 -3.61
CA TYR A 62 10.40 -8.61 -4.21
C TYR A 62 9.33 -9.16 -3.26
N VAL A 63 9.72 -9.51 -2.03
CA VAL A 63 8.78 -10.09 -1.04
C VAL A 63 7.67 -9.09 -0.71
N GLY A 64 8.03 -7.82 -0.43
CA GLY A 64 7.06 -6.78 -0.11
C GLY A 64 6.07 -6.52 -1.25
N ALA A 65 6.57 -6.41 -2.49
CA ALA A 65 5.73 -6.23 -3.66
C ALA A 65 4.80 -7.44 -3.90
N ARG A 66 5.26 -8.67 -3.68
CA ARG A 66 4.40 -9.86 -3.77
C ARG A 66 3.30 -9.85 -2.71
N MET A 67 3.64 -9.57 -1.45
CA MET A 67 2.65 -9.45 -0.38
C MET A 67 1.60 -8.38 -0.69
N GLN A 68 2.01 -7.24 -1.25
CA GLN A 68 1.08 -6.18 -1.59
C GLN A 68 0.18 -6.54 -2.79
N ALA A 69 0.72 -7.27 -3.77
CA ALA A 69 -0.10 -7.80 -4.87
C ALA A 69 -1.17 -8.76 -4.37
N ASP A 70 -0.81 -9.65 -3.43
CA ASP A 70 -1.73 -10.59 -2.80
C ASP A 70 -2.79 -9.83 -1.99
N HIS A 71 -2.41 -8.78 -1.25
CA HIS A 71 -3.35 -7.94 -0.53
C HIS A 71 -4.35 -7.23 -1.46
N CYS A 72 -3.89 -6.72 -2.62
CA CYS A 72 -4.79 -6.17 -3.63
C CYS A 72 -5.77 -7.23 -4.16
N GLN A 73 -5.31 -8.47 -4.35
CA GLN A 73 -6.17 -9.58 -4.76
C GLN A 73 -7.23 -9.91 -3.71
N ASP A 74 -6.84 -10.01 -2.44
CA ASP A 74 -7.77 -10.27 -1.34
C ASP A 74 -8.84 -9.16 -1.25
N GLY A 75 -8.42 -7.90 -1.42
CA GLY A 75 -9.34 -6.76 -1.50
C GLY A 75 -10.32 -6.84 -2.66
N LEU A 76 -9.89 -7.30 -3.84
CA LEU A 76 -10.77 -7.52 -5.00
C LEU A 76 -11.82 -8.59 -4.69
N LEU A 77 -11.39 -9.73 -4.16
CA LEU A 77 -12.29 -10.84 -3.80
C LEU A 77 -13.32 -10.41 -2.76
N LEU A 78 -12.87 -9.72 -1.70
CA LEU A 78 -13.76 -9.18 -0.66
C LEU A 78 -14.82 -8.25 -1.24
N LEU A 79 -14.44 -7.32 -2.12
CA LEU A 79 -15.40 -6.41 -2.75
C LEU A 79 -16.43 -7.17 -3.60
N LEU A 80 -15.99 -8.16 -4.38
CA LEU A 80 -16.88 -8.99 -5.18
C LEU A 80 -17.85 -9.78 -4.29
N ASP A 81 -17.37 -10.36 -3.20
CA ASP A 81 -18.20 -11.10 -2.23
C ASP A 81 -19.23 -10.19 -1.55
N LEU A 82 -18.84 -8.97 -1.17
CA LEU A 82 -19.76 -7.99 -0.60
C LEU A 82 -20.86 -7.58 -1.59
N MET A 83 -20.50 -7.34 -2.85
CA MET A 83 -21.49 -7.01 -3.88
C MET A 83 -22.42 -8.20 -4.16
N HIS A 84 -21.87 -9.41 -4.22
CA HIS A 84 -22.65 -10.63 -4.40
C HIS A 84 -23.63 -10.84 -3.24
N GLY A 85 -23.15 -10.75 -2.00
CA GLY A 85 -23.97 -10.87 -0.80
C GLY A 85 -25.08 -9.81 -0.73
N ALA A 86 -24.77 -8.56 -1.11
CA ALA A 86 -25.75 -7.49 -1.20
C ALA A 86 -26.86 -7.81 -2.21
N GLN A 87 -26.49 -8.30 -3.40
CA GLN A 87 -27.47 -8.69 -4.43
C GLN A 87 -28.34 -9.87 -4.00
N VAL A 88 -27.74 -10.91 -3.39
CA VAL A 88 -28.48 -12.06 -2.84
C VAL A 88 -29.44 -11.63 -1.73
N GLY A 89 -29.05 -10.65 -0.91
CA GLY A 89 -29.90 -10.04 0.11
C GLY A 89 -30.97 -9.08 -0.42
N GLY A 90 -31.11 -8.92 -1.74
CA GLY A 90 -32.10 -8.04 -2.37
C GLY A 90 -31.76 -6.55 -2.31
N ALA A 91 -30.53 -6.19 -1.95
CA ALA A 91 -30.10 -4.79 -1.96
C ALA A 91 -29.92 -4.30 -3.40
N MET A 92 -30.43 -3.10 -3.67
CA MET A 92 -30.26 -2.39 -4.93
C MET A 92 -29.36 -1.17 -4.68
N PRO A 93 -28.03 -1.30 -4.81
CA PRO A 93 -27.11 -0.19 -4.61
C PRO A 93 -27.44 0.93 -5.60
N ASP A 94 -27.40 2.18 -5.12
CA ASP A 94 -27.60 3.32 -5.98
C ASP A 94 -26.44 3.50 -6.98
N GLY A 95 -26.65 4.36 -7.98
CA GLY A 95 -25.65 4.60 -9.03
C GLY A 95 -24.31 5.13 -8.50
N ALA A 96 -24.32 5.92 -7.42
CA ALA A 96 -23.09 6.48 -6.85
C ALA A 96 -22.26 5.41 -6.15
N LEU A 97 -22.91 4.50 -5.41
CA LEU A 97 -22.26 3.36 -4.78
C LEU A 97 -21.69 2.40 -5.84
N MET A 98 -22.43 2.15 -6.92
CA MET A 98 -21.95 1.32 -8.03
C MET A 98 -20.73 1.94 -8.72
N GLN A 99 -20.73 3.26 -8.94
CA GLN A 99 -19.57 3.96 -9.50
C GLN A 99 -18.34 3.86 -8.60
N ARG A 100 -18.49 4.05 -7.29
CA ARG A 100 -17.40 3.89 -6.32
C ARG A 100 -16.87 2.47 -6.27
N PHE A 101 -17.75 1.48 -6.33
CA PHE A 101 -17.40 0.08 -6.39
C PHE A 101 -16.54 -0.25 -7.62
N VAL A 102 -16.99 0.16 -8.81
CA VAL A 102 -16.24 -0.06 -10.06
C VAL A 102 -14.90 0.68 -10.05
N ALA A 103 -14.88 1.91 -9.55
CA ALA A 103 -13.63 2.68 -9.42
C ALA A 103 -12.63 1.96 -8.50
N GLN A 104 -13.10 1.44 -7.36
CA GLN A 104 -12.26 0.72 -6.41
C GLN A 104 -11.72 -0.58 -7.00
N LEU A 105 -12.56 -1.36 -7.70
CA LEU A 105 -12.11 -2.58 -8.40
C LEU A 105 -11.01 -2.25 -9.41
N HIS A 106 -11.21 -1.21 -10.22
CA HIS A 106 -10.23 -0.82 -11.22
C HIS A 106 -8.90 -0.38 -10.58
N THR A 107 -8.96 0.36 -9.47
CA THR A 107 -7.76 0.74 -8.71
C THR A 107 -7.02 -0.50 -8.20
N LEU A 108 -7.70 -1.41 -7.52
CA LEU A 108 -7.08 -2.61 -6.97
C LEU A 108 -6.47 -3.52 -8.05
N CYS A 109 -7.16 -3.70 -9.19
CA CYS A 109 -6.60 -4.44 -10.33
C CYS A 109 -5.32 -3.81 -10.86
N ARG A 110 -5.30 -2.47 -11.02
CA ARG A 110 -4.12 -1.76 -11.52
C ARG A 110 -2.97 -1.80 -10.53
N ASP A 111 -3.27 -1.69 -9.25
CA ASP A 111 -2.25 -1.74 -8.21
C ASP A 111 -1.67 -3.15 -8.10
N GLN A 112 -2.50 -4.21 -8.15
CA GLN A 112 -2.03 -5.60 -8.23
C GLN A 112 -1.05 -5.79 -9.40
N GLN A 113 -1.39 -5.32 -10.60
CA GLN A 113 -0.51 -5.41 -11.77
C GLN A 113 0.82 -4.67 -11.57
N ARG A 114 0.79 -3.49 -10.96
CA ARG A 114 1.99 -2.70 -10.65
C ARG A 114 2.88 -3.42 -9.64
N TRP A 115 2.30 -4.01 -8.61
CA TRP A 115 3.02 -4.78 -7.61
C TRP A 115 3.66 -6.03 -8.19
N HIS A 116 2.96 -6.76 -9.07
CA HIS A 116 3.57 -7.86 -9.81
C HIS A 116 4.74 -7.43 -10.68
N ALA A 117 4.56 -6.37 -11.48
CA ALA A 117 5.64 -5.86 -12.32
C ALA A 117 6.86 -5.43 -11.50
N LEU A 118 6.65 -4.79 -10.35
CA LEU A 118 7.73 -4.40 -9.45
C LEU A 118 8.47 -5.61 -8.88
N ALA A 119 7.73 -6.64 -8.45
CA ALA A 119 8.33 -7.89 -7.97
C ALA A 119 9.16 -8.56 -9.08
N ASP A 120 8.60 -8.68 -10.29
CA ASP A 120 9.27 -9.29 -11.42
C ASP A 120 10.56 -8.53 -11.79
N ASN A 121 10.52 -7.20 -11.77
CA ASN A 121 11.69 -6.36 -12.03
C ASN A 121 12.75 -6.51 -10.93
N ALA A 122 12.35 -6.58 -9.66
CA ALA A 122 13.27 -6.79 -8.54
C ALA A 122 13.98 -8.16 -8.64
N ALA A 123 13.23 -9.23 -8.91
CA ALA A 123 13.79 -10.56 -9.13
C ALA A 123 14.73 -10.58 -10.35
N TYR A 124 14.32 -9.95 -11.45
CA TYR A 124 15.13 -9.86 -12.66
C TYR A 124 16.49 -9.21 -12.39
N TYR A 125 16.53 -8.05 -11.71
CA TYR A 125 17.79 -7.35 -11.46
C TYR A 125 18.69 -8.05 -10.44
N ARG A 126 18.10 -8.73 -9.44
CA ARG A 126 18.84 -9.60 -8.53
C ARG A 126 19.56 -10.72 -9.29
N ASP A 127 18.84 -11.37 -10.20
CA ASP A 127 19.35 -12.52 -10.94
C ASP A 127 20.29 -12.09 -12.10
N ASN A 128 20.23 -10.82 -12.52
CA ASN A 128 20.99 -10.27 -13.64
C ASN A 128 21.89 -9.09 -13.23
N ALA A 129 22.78 -9.31 -12.26
CA ALA A 129 23.66 -8.26 -11.69
C ALA A 129 24.47 -7.46 -12.73
N ARG A 130 24.89 -8.07 -13.86
CA ARG A 130 25.56 -7.34 -14.96
C ARG A 130 24.65 -6.31 -15.64
N VAL A 131 23.39 -6.67 -15.86
CA VAL A 131 22.39 -5.77 -16.46
C VAL A 131 22.06 -4.65 -15.48
N ALA A 132 21.84 -4.99 -14.20
CA ALA A 132 21.62 -4.03 -13.13
C ALA A 132 22.79 -3.03 -13.02
N GLY A 133 24.03 -3.50 -12.99
CA GLY A 133 25.21 -2.64 -12.93
C GLY A 133 25.34 -1.70 -14.13
N ARG A 134 25.02 -2.18 -15.34
CA ARG A 134 24.99 -1.34 -16.55
C ARG A 134 23.92 -0.26 -16.44
N ILE A 135 22.69 -0.59 -16.07
CA ILE A 135 21.60 0.39 -15.94
C ILE A 135 21.91 1.40 -14.82
N ALA A 136 22.37 0.92 -13.66
CA ALA A 136 22.80 1.76 -12.54
C ALA A 136 23.85 2.80 -12.95
N SER A 137 24.77 2.43 -13.85
CA SER A 137 25.78 3.37 -14.35
C SER A 137 25.16 4.51 -15.18
N TRP A 138 24.16 4.23 -16.01
CA TRP A 138 23.41 5.24 -16.74
C TRP A 138 22.57 6.14 -15.82
N VAL A 139 21.91 5.55 -14.81
CA VAL A 139 21.10 6.29 -13.84
C VAL A 139 21.95 7.27 -13.04
N ARG A 140 23.14 6.88 -12.60
CA ARG A 140 24.06 7.76 -11.85
C ARG A 140 24.63 8.91 -12.70
N VAL A 141 24.69 8.74 -14.01
CA VAL A 141 25.24 9.73 -14.95
C VAL A 141 24.21 10.77 -15.34
N GLN A 142 22.91 10.48 -15.21
CA GLN A 142 21.84 11.43 -15.50
C GLN A 142 21.74 12.45 -14.35
N PRO A 143 22.20 13.70 -14.51
CA PRO A 143 21.99 14.73 -13.50
C PRO A 143 20.51 15.10 -13.49
N ALA A 144 20.01 15.57 -12.34
CA ALA A 144 18.72 16.24 -12.25
C ALA A 144 18.57 17.23 -13.42
N ALA A 145 17.68 16.93 -14.36
CA ALA A 145 17.43 17.79 -15.49
C ALA A 145 17.01 19.18 -14.99
N GLU A 146 17.83 20.18 -15.35
CA GLU A 146 17.62 21.62 -15.36
C GLU A 146 16.36 22.14 -14.66
N ALA A 147 16.56 22.76 -13.49
CA ALA A 147 15.64 23.80 -13.02
C ALA A 147 15.69 24.98 -14.02
N PRO A 148 14.57 25.43 -14.61
CA PRO A 148 14.58 26.61 -15.45
C PRO A 148 14.87 27.83 -14.57
N ALA A 149 15.96 28.53 -14.87
CA ALA A 149 16.22 29.85 -14.32
C ALA A 149 15.16 30.82 -14.90
N GLY A 150 14.22 31.23 -14.05
CA GLY A 150 13.25 32.30 -14.31
C GLY A 150 13.22 33.24 -13.13
#